data_AF-A0A960T4P7-F1
#
_entry.id   AF-A0A960T4P7-F1
#
_cell.length_a   1.000
_cell.length_b   1.000
_cell.length_c   1.000
_cell.angle_alpha   90.00
_cell.angle_beta   90.00
_cell.angle_gamma   90.00
#
_symmetry.space_group_name_H-M   'P 1'
#
loop_
_entity.id
_entity.type
_entity.pdbx_description
1 polymer ?
#
loop_
_entity_poly.entity_id
_entity_poly.type
_entity_poly.pdbx_seq_one_letter_code
_entity_poly.pdbx_strand_id
1 'polypeptide(L)'
;MILSLVNCLQGFGFHLPRVFSYYSSRMVLASVTSLCLSIFLGPWFIRKLYELRIGQPVRKGDFLLAQLHEKKNDTPTMGGLLILVSMLLSMLLWMDLTHAFTLILLLTTLVLGSVGAYDDWLKLRHKNSKGLSGRRKLLVQFGFATLVAAYLLSPSIQEGLQLAIGLKAPYAKDVVSGQVQEVLGANDYISRVYVPFFKHPVLVFSGWSLLVLVAFFLFVVTGSSNAVNLTDGLDGLAAGCLIMVAGTLACFAFVSNHVGIADYLHILYIEGSGEIAIYLAALVGACLGFLWYNGHPAQVFMG
;
A
#
# COMPACT_ATOMS: atom_id res chain seq x y z
N MET A 1 8.50 3.41 13.68
CA MET A 1 9.76 3.29 14.45
C MET A 1 10.38 4.64 14.76
N ILE A 2 10.54 5.55 13.79
CA ILE A 2 11.06 6.91 14.08
C ILE A 2 10.07 7.70 14.95
N LEU A 3 8.76 7.62 14.73
CA LEU A 3 7.79 8.28 15.62
C LEU A 3 7.85 7.77 17.06
N SER A 4 7.93 6.45 17.24
CA SER A 4 8.11 5.86 18.57
C SER A 4 9.41 6.33 19.21
N LEU A 5 10.49 6.43 18.44
CA LEU A 5 11.77 6.96 18.89
C LEU A 5 11.71 8.45 19.22
N VAL A 6 11.06 9.27 18.39
CA VAL A 6 10.87 10.71 18.58
C VAL A 6 10.05 10.95 19.85
N ASN A 7 8.96 10.22 20.04
CA ASN A 7 8.12 10.30 21.23
C ASN A 7 8.90 9.87 22.48
N CYS A 8 9.71 8.82 22.37
CA CYS A 8 10.59 8.35 23.45
C CYS A 8 11.64 9.40 23.82
N LEU A 9 12.33 9.98 22.84
CA LEU A 9 13.35 11.02 23.04
C LEU A 9 12.76 12.33 23.58
N GLN A 10 11.55 12.69 23.16
CA GLN A 10 10.81 13.80 23.75
C GLN A 10 10.48 13.54 25.23
N GLY A 11 10.17 12.29 25.59
CA GLY A 11 10.00 11.86 26.99
C GLY A 11 11.25 12.05 27.84
N PHE A 12 12.45 12.04 27.23
CA PHE A 12 13.73 12.33 27.89
C PHE A 12 14.12 13.83 27.85
N GLY A 13 13.26 14.73 27.37
CA GLY A 13 13.51 16.17 27.34
C GLY A 13 14.23 16.70 26.10
N PHE A 14 14.44 15.87 25.06
CA PHE A 14 14.99 16.36 23.79
C PHE A 14 13.92 17.07 22.97
N HIS A 15 14.17 18.34 22.61
CA HIS A 15 13.31 19.11 21.71
C HIS A 15 13.54 18.72 20.25
N LEU A 16 12.90 17.65 19.79
CA LEU A 16 12.88 17.32 18.36
C LEU A 16 11.93 18.25 17.58
N PRO A 17 12.27 18.62 16.33
CA PRO A 17 11.39 19.41 15.47
C PRO A 17 10.02 18.76 15.30
N ARG A 18 8.95 19.48 15.63
CA ARG A 18 7.55 19.03 15.43
C ARG A 18 7.20 18.81 13.95
N VAL A 19 8.06 19.21 13.02
CA VAL A 19 7.87 18.95 11.58
C VAL A 19 7.63 17.47 11.29
N PHE A 20 8.25 16.56 12.05
CA PHE A 20 8.13 15.12 11.87
C PHE A 20 6.82 14.51 12.40
N SER A 21 6.03 15.26 13.17
CA SER A 21 4.72 14.79 13.65
C SER A 21 3.59 15.07 12.65
N TYR A 22 3.76 16.02 11.73
CA TYR A 22 2.72 16.37 10.76
C TYR A 22 2.61 15.34 9.63
N TYR A 23 1.37 14.98 9.27
CA TYR A 23 1.10 14.06 8.17
C TYR A 23 1.70 14.53 6.84
N SER A 24 1.62 15.82 6.52
CA SER A 24 2.16 16.39 5.27
C SER A 24 3.67 16.15 5.12
N SER A 25 4.45 16.48 6.16
CA SER A 25 5.89 16.26 6.17
C SER A 25 6.21 14.76 6.04
N ARG A 26 5.51 13.93 6.80
CA ARG A 26 5.69 12.47 6.78
C ARG A 26 5.37 11.87 5.42
N MET A 27 4.37 12.36 4.72
CA MET A 27 4.04 11.93 3.35
C MET A 27 5.20 12.21 2.39
N VAL A 28 5.73 13.43 2.40
CA VAL A 28 6.87 13.82 1.54
C VAL A 28 8.09 12.99 1.88
N LEU A 29 8.42 12.87 3.17
CA LEU A 29 9.57 12.10 3.63
C LEU A 29 9.43 10.61 3.29
N ALA A 30 8.23 10.04 3.40
CA ALA A 30 7.99 8.64 3.04
C ALA A 30 8.15 8.39 1.53
N SER A 31 7.66 9.30 0.69
CA SER A 31 7.84 9.24 -0.76
C SER A 31 9.32 9.38 -1.15
N VAL A 32 10.03 10.37 -0.61
CA VAL A 32 11.46 10.57 -0.89
C VAL A 32 12.29 9.38 -0.39
N THR A 33 11.99 8.86 0.80
CA THR A 33 12.71 7.71 1.36
C THR A 33 12.55 6.47 0.48
N SER A 34 11.32 6.14 0.06
CA SER A 34 11.09 4.98 -0.79
C SER A 34 11.64 5.15 -2.21
N LEU A 35 11.61 6.37 -2.76
CA LEU A 35 12.25 6.74 -4.02
C LEU A 35 13.77 6.51 -3.96
N CYS A 36 14.44 7.08 -2.96
CA CYS A 36 15.88 6.95 -2.78
C CYS A 36 16.27 5.48 -2.56
N LEU A 37 15.53 4.74 -1.73
CA LEU A 37 15.78 3.31 -1.53
C LEU A 37 15.65 2.53 -2.85
N SER A 38 14.61 2.78 -3.64
CA SER A 38 14.39 2.11 -4.91
C SER A 38 15.51 2.41 -5.93
N ILE A 39 15.96 3.67 -6.03
CA ILE A 39 17.07 4.06 -6.92
C ILE A 39 18.43 3.51 -6.43
N PHE A 40 18.76 3.64 -5.15
CA PHE A 40 20.09 3.22 -4.69
C PHE A 40 20.23 1.70 -4.53
N LEU A 41 19.16 1.00 -4.14
CA LEU A 41 19.15 -0.46 -4.06
C LEU A 41 18.95 -1.12 -5.43
N GLY A 42 18.37 -0.41 -6.40
CA GLY A 42 18.04 -0.92 -7.73
C GLY A 42 19.19 -1.63 -8.47
N PRO A 43 20.37 -1.01 -8.66
CA PRO A 43 21.45 -1.62 -9.43
C PRO A 43 21.98 -2.91 -8.79
N TRP A 44 22.07 -2.94 -7.46
CA TRP A 44 22.46 -4.14 -6.72
C TRP A 44 21.39 -5.23 -6.84
N PHE A 45 20.12 -4.86 -6.72
CA PHE A 45 18.99 -5.77 -6.78
C PHE A 45 18.82 -6.40 -8.17
N ILE A 46 18.87 -5.59 -9.23
CA ILE A 46 18.75 -6.04 -10.63
C ILE A 46 19.88 -7.01 -10.95
N ARG A 47 21.13 -6.70 -10.57
CA ARG A 47 22.25 -7.63 -10.74
C ARG A 47 21.97 -8.97 -10.08
N LYS A 48 21.42 -8.98 -8.87
CA LYS A 48 21.06 -10.23 -8.18
C LYS A 48 19.96 -11.01 -8.91
N LEU A 49 18.97 -10.34 -9.50
CA LEU A 49 17.97 -11.02 -10.31
C LEU A 49 18.57 -11.67 -11.57
N TYR A 50 19.50 -10.99 -12.25
CA TYR A 50 20.23 -11.60 -13.38
C TYR A 50 21.06 -12.80 -12.94
N GLU A 51 21.78 -12.71 -11.82
CA GLU A 51 22.55 -13.83 -11.25
C GLU A 51 21.65 -15.04 -10.92
N LEU A 52 20.44 -14.80 -10.39
CA LEU A 52 19.47 -15.84 -10.09
C LEU A 52 18.87 -16.48 -11.35
N ARG A 53 18.68 -15.71 -12.43
CA ARG A 53 18.12 -16.21 -13.70
C ARG A 53 19.14 -17.01 -14.51
N ILE A 54 20.37 -16.51 -14.61
CA ILE A 54 21.45 -17.10 -15.42
C ILE A 54 22.20 -18.19 -14.65
N GLY A 55 22.24 -18.12 -13.31
CA GLY A 55 22.95 -19.07 -12.45
C GLY A 55 24.48 -18.86 -12.41
N GLN A 56 24.99 -17.75 -12.96
CA GLN A 56 26.40 -17.38 -12.94
C GLN A 56 26.58 -15.93 -12.44
N PRO A 57 27.70 -15.61 -11.74
CA PRO A 57 27.96 -14.26 -11.27
C PRO A 57 28.31 -13.32 -12.43
N VAL A 58 27.49 -12.30 -12.67
CA VAL A 58 27.72 -11.29 -13.72
C VAL A 58 28.85 -10.34 -13.29
N ARG A 59 29.88 -10.12 -14.12
CA ARG A 59 30.98 -9.16 -13.86
C ARG A 59 30.56 -7.74 -14.27
N LYS A 60 31.13 -6.73 -13.59
CA LYS A 60 30.78 -5.30 -13.77
C LYS A 60 30.92 -4.78 -15.22
N GLY A 61 31.83 -5.32 -16.02
CA GLY A 61 32.04 -4.93 -17.42
C GLY A 61 31.02 -5.51 -18.41
N ASP A 62 30.44 -6.67 -18.08
CA ASP A 62 29.53 -7.40 -18.97
C ASP A 62 28.11 -6.84 -18.96
N PHE A 63 27.74 -6.08 -17.92
CA PHE A 63 26.42 -5.45 -17.80
C PHE A 63 26.13 -4.46 -18.94
N LEU A 64 27.14 -3.71 -19.37
CA LEU A 64 27.05 -2.72 -20.45
C LEU A 64 27.00 -3.39 -21.84
N LEU A 65 27.66 -4.54 -22.00
CA LEU A 65 27.59 -5.35 -23.23
C LEU A 65 26.26 -6.13 -23.33
N ALA A 66 25.72 -6.63 -22.22
CA ALA A 66 24.41 -7.29 -22.19
C ALA A 66 23.28 -6.34 -22.60
N GLN A 67 23.34 -5.07 -22.17
CA GLN A 67 22.43 -4.01 -22.63
C GLN A 67 22.50 -3.74 -24.14
N LEU A 68 23.66 -3.96 -24.77
CA LEU A 68 23.87 -3.68 -26.20
C LEU A 68 23.52 -4.86 -27.12
N HIS A 69 23.40 -6.09 -26.59
CA HIS A 69 23.27 -7.30 -27.42
C HIS A 69 21.92 -8.04 -27.37
N GLU A 70 21.01 -7.76 -26.44
CA GLU A 70 19.81 -8.62 -26.27
C GLU A 70 18.48 -7.98 -26.69
N LYS A 71 17.96 -8.47 -27.83
CA LYS A 71 16.55 -8.47 -28.21
C LYS A 71 15.67 -8.99 -27.05
N LYS A 72 15.10 -8.13 -26.21
CA LYS A 72 13.91 -8.31 -25.32
C LYS A 72 13.73 -9.61 -24.48
N ASN A 73 14.55 -10.65 -24.60
CA ASN A 73 14.27 -12.00 -24.09
C ASN A 73 14.83 -12.28 -22.69
N ASP A 74 15.79 -11.49 -22.22
CA ASP A 74 16.58 -11.83 -21.03
C ASP A 74 16.38 -10.91 -19.81
N THR A 75 15.47 -9.93 -19.91
CA THR A 75 15.10 -9.02 -18.80
C THR A 75 14.43 -9.78 -17.65
N PRO A 76 15.00 -9.81 -16.43
CA PRO A 76 14.48 -10.61 -15.31
C PRO A 76 13.14 -10.08 -14.79
N THR A 77 12.32 -10.98 -14.24
CA THR A 77 11.07 -10.67 -13.53
C THR A 77 11.31 -10.59 -12.00
N MET A 78 10.30 -10.18 -11.22
CA MET A 78 10.36 -9.94 -9.76
C MET A 78 10.90 -8.57 -9.30
N GLY A 79 10.91 -7.58 -10.21
CA GLY A 79 11.20 -6.19 -9.89
C GLY A 79 10.27 -5.58 -8.82
N GLY A 80 9.03 -6.07 -8.71
CA GLY A 80 8.05 -5.64 -7.71
C GLY A 80 8.53 -5.83 -6.27
N LEU A 81 9.46 -6.76 -6.02
CA LEU A 81 10.08 -6.91 -4.70
C LEU A 81 10.92 -5.68 -4.32
N LEU A 82 11.54 -4.99 -5.28
CA LEU A 82 12.24 -3.73 -5.03
C LEU A 82 11.26 -2.64 -4.55
N ILE A 83 10.08 -2.56 -5.18
CA ILE A 83 9.01 -1.66 -4.77
C ILE A 83 8.58 -2.00 -3.33
N LEU A 84 8.25 -3.27 -3.07
CA LEU A 84 7.80 -3.76 -1.77
C LEU A 84 8.80 -3.48 -0.65
N VAL A 85 10.08 -3.81 -0.85
CA VAL A 85 11.12 -3.58 0.17
C VAL A 85 11.31 -2.09 0.42
N SER A 86 11.37 -1.28 -0.64
CA SER A 86 11.56 0.17 -0.52
C SER A 86 10.38 0.85 0.20
N MET A 87 9.15 0.47 -0.13
CA MET A 87 7.96 1.01 0.54
C MET A 87 7.85 0.51 1.98
N LEU A 88 8.09 -0.78 2.26
CA LEU A 88 7.96 -1.34 3.62
C LEU A 88 8.96 -0.71 4.58
N LEU A 89 10.21 -0.52 4.14
CA LEU A 89 11.22 0.21 4.94
C LEU A 89 10.76 1.64 5.20
N SER A 90 10.24 2.35 4.19
CA SER A 90 9.71 3.70 4.36
C SER A 90 8.52 3.76 5.32
N MET A 91 7.59 2.80 5.23
CA MET A 91 6.43 2.68 6.13
C MET A 91 6.87 2.48 7.59
N LEU A 92 7.84 1.60 7.84
CA LEU A 92 8.35 1.33 9.19
C LEU A 92 8.99 2.58 9.82
N LEU A 93 9.58 3.44 9.01
CA LEU A 93 10.17 4.69 9.47
C LEU A 93 9.10 5.74 9.77
N TRP A 94 8.20 5.99 8.81
CA TRP A 94 7.35 7.18 8.80
C TRP A 94 5.89 6.96 9.21
N MET A 95 5.38 5.73 9.29
CA MET A 95 4.01 5.45 9.72
C MET A 95 3.91 5.19 11.23
N ASP A 96 2.73 5.47 11.80
CA ASP A 96 2.40 5.13 13.18
C ASP A 96 1.82 3.71 13.25
N LEU A 97 2.58 2.78 13.82
CA LEU A 97 2.21 1.36 13.93
C LEU A 97 1.08 1.10 14.94
N THR A 98 0.69 2.10 15.74
CA THR A 98 -0.42 1.97 16.69
C THR A 98 -1.79 2.20 16.05
N HIS A 99 -1.83 2.72 14.83
CA HIS A 99 -3.07 2.97 14.11
C HIS A 99 -3.52 1.75 13.30
N ALA A 100 -4.82 1.46 13.34
CA ALA A 100 -5.42 0.36 12.59
C ALA A 100 -5.15 0.43 11.09
N PHE A 101 -5.25 1.62 10.47
CA PHE A 101 -4.99 1.79 9.04
C PHE A 101 -3.57 1.35 8.65
N THR A 102 -2.57 1.74 9.44
CA THR A 102 -1.18 1.33 9.22
C THR A 102 -1.04 -0.18 9.25
N LEU A 103 -1.61 -0.83 10.26
CA LEU A 103 -1.49 -2.27 10.43
C LEU A 103 -2.21 -3.04 9.30
N ILE A 104 -3.44 -2.62 8.96
CA ILE A 104 -4.20 -3.23 7.86
C ILE A 104 -3.42 -3.10 6.55
N LEU A 105 -2.91 -1.91 6.22
CA LEU A 105 -2.15 -1.68 4.99
C LEU A 105 -0.85 -2.50 4.97
N LEU A 106 -0.08 -2.49 6.07
CA LEU A 106 1.15 -3.26 6.19
C LEU A 106 0.91 -4.76 6.03
N LEU A 107 -0.10 -5.31 6.70
CA LEU A 107 -0.48 -6.72 6.55
C LEU A 107 -0.97 -7.03 5.14
N THR A 108 -1.75 -6.14 4.53
CA THR A 108 -2.23 -6.29 3.15
C THR A 108 -1.06 -6.36 2.17
N THR A 109 -0.11 -5.44 2.27
CA THR A 109 1.11 -5.41 1.45
C THR A 109 1.93 -6.68 1.64
N LEU A 110 2.13 -7.12 2.87
CA LEU A 110 2.90 -8.33 3.16
C LEU A 110 2.22 -9.58 2.62
N VAL A 111 0.91 -9.74 2.85
CA VAL A 111 0.17 -10.94 2.42
C VAL A 111 0.08 -11.01 0.90
N LEU A 112 -0.39 -9.95 0.24
CA LEU A 112 -0.54 -9.94 -1.21
C LEU A 112 0.81 -9.93 -1.92
N GLY A 113 1.78 -9.18 -1.40
CA GLY A 113 3.15 -9.15 -1.91
C GLY A 113 3.84 -10.51 -1.79
N SER A 114 3.64 -11.24 -0.68
CA SER A 114 4.18 -12.59 -0.52
C SER A 114 3.54 -13.60 -1.48
N VAL A 115 2.23 -13.48 -1.74
CA VAL A 115 1.54 -14.32 -2.73
C VAL A 115 2.09 -14.07 -4.14
N GLY A 116 2.31 -12.81 -4.52
CA GLY A 116 2.91 -12.44 -5.80
C GLY A 116 4.37 -12.91 -5.92
N ALA A 117 5.19 -12.63 -4.91
CA ALA A 117 6.59 -13.06 -4.89
C ALA A 117 6.73 -14.59 -4.94
N TYR A 118 5.86 -15.32 -4.25
CA TYR A 118 5.84 -16.78 -4.30
C TYR A 118 5.40 -17.31 -5.67
N ASP A 119 4.41 -16.67 -6.30
CA ASP A 119 3.96 -17.00 -7.66
C ASP A 119 5.08 -16.87 -8.69
N ASP A 120 5.82 -15.77 -8.65
CA ASP A 120 6.92 -15.54 -9.58
C ASP A 120 8.15 -16.39 -9.29
N TRP A 121 8.45 -16.63 -8.02
CA TRP A 121 9.51 -17.55 -7.65
C TRP A 121 9.22 -18.97 -8.17
N LEU A 122 7.96 -19.42 -8.13
CA LEU A 122 7.57 -20.71 -8.73
C LEU A 122 7.79 -20.74 -10.24
N LYS A 123 7.44 -19.67 -10.97
CA LYS A 123 7.67 -19.55 -12.42
C LYS A 123 9.16 -19.64 -12.75
N LEU A 124 10.00 -18.95 -11.99
CA LEU A 124 11.46 -18.99 -12.16
C LEU A 124 12.04 -20.37 -11.85
N ARG A 125 11.66 -20.96 -10.72
CA ARG A 125 12.19 -22.26 -10.27
C ARG A 125 11.85 -23.40 -11.23
N HIS A 126 10.63 -23.40 -11.76
CA HIS A 126 10.16 -24.47 -12.64
C HIS A 126 10.39 -24.21 -14.13
N LYS A 127 10.96 -23.04 -14.50
CA LYS A 127 11.17 -22.59 -15.89
C LYS A 127 9.92 -22.76 -16.77
N ASN A 128 8.75 -22.59 -16.16
CA ASN A 128 7.46 -22.77 -16.80
C ASN A 128 6.60 -21.52 -16.53
N SER A 129 5.68 -21.22 -17.45
CA SER A 129 4.73 -20.11 -17.29
C SER A 129 3.68 -20.37 -16.19
N LYS A 130 3.62 -21.59 -15.65
CA LYS A 130 2.66 -21.97 -14.61
C LYS A 130 3.15 -21.49 -13.24
N GLY A 131 2.50 -20.46 -12.72
CA GLY A 131 2.64 -20.03 -11.33
C GLY A 131 1.73 -20.80 -10.36
N LEU A 132 1.47 -20.19 -9.21
CA LEU A 132 0.51 -20.63 -8.21
C LEU A 132 -0.89 -20.75 -8.82
N SER A 133 -1.61 -21.82 -8.46
CA SER A 133 -2.97 -22.02 -8.96
C SER A 133 -3.87 -20.84 -8.58
N GLY A 134 -4.69 -20.37 -9.53
CA GLY A 134 -5.60 -19.25 -9.30
C GLY A 134 -6.52 -19.45 -8.10
N ARG A 135 -6.94 -20.70 -7.83
CA ARG A 135 -7.71 -21.06 -6.64
C ARG A 135 -6.97 -20.76 -5.34
N ARG A 136 -5.67 -21.06 -5.26
CA ARG A 136 -4.86 -20.78 -4.05
C ARG A 136 -4.65 -19.28 -3.86
N LYS A 137 -4.40 -18.53 -4.94
CA LYS A 137 -4.33 -17.05 -4.90
C LYS A 137 -5.62 -16.46 -4.34
N LEU A 138 -6.76 -16.84 -4.93
CA LEU A 138 -8.07 -16.36 -4.50
C LEU A 138 -8.41 -16.77 -3.05
N LEU A 139 -8.04 -17.98 -2.62
CA LEU A 139 -8.26 -18.42 -1.24
C LEU A 139 -7.52 -17.53 -0.23
N VAL A 140 -6.25 -17.20 -0.49
CA VAL A 140 -5.48 -16.32 0.40
C VAL A 140 -6.05 -14.89 0.37
N GLN A 141 -6.38 -14.37 -0.81
CA GLN A 141 -6.96 -13.03 -0.94
C GLN A 141 -8.33 -12.92 -0.25
N PHE A 142 -9.22 -13.90 -0.44
CA PHE A 142 -10.52 -13.94 0.22
C PHE A 142 -10.41 -14.15 1.72
N GLY A 143 -9.53 -15.06 2.17
CA GLY A 143 -9.29 -15.27 3.59
C GLY A 143 -8.84 -13.98 4.26
N PHE A 144 -7.85 -13.29 3.68
CA PHE A 144 -7.34 -12.04 4.23
C PHE A 144 -8.36 -10.90 4.20
N ALA A 145 -9.05 -10.68 3.09
CA ALA A 145 -10.09 -9.65 2.99
C ALA A 145 -11.27 -9.91 3.95
N THR A 146 -11.62 -11.17 4.20
CA THR A 146 -12.64 -11.54 5.20
C THR A 146 -12.17 -11.20 6.62
N LEU A 147 -10.89 -11.44 6.95
CA LEU A 147 -10.33 -11.06 8.25
C LEU A 147 -10.36 -9.55 8.47
N VAL A 148 -9.99 -8.77 7.45
CA VAL A 148 -10.05 -7.30 7.50
C VAL A 148 -11.50 -6.83 7.68
N ALA A 149 -12.44 -7.39 6.92
CA ALA A 149 -13.86 -7.06 7.05
C ALA A 149 -14.42 -7.43 8.44
N ALA A 150 -14.03 -8.58 8.99
CA ALA A 150 -14.44 -9.02 10.32
C ALA A 150 -13.94 -8.07 11.42
N TYR A 151 -12.67 -7.63 11.35
CA TYR A 151 -12.13 -6.62 12.25
C TYR A 151 -12.92 -5.30 12.17
N LEU A 152 -13.18 -4.84 10.96
CA LEU A 152 -13.81 -3.55 10.70
C LEU A 152 -15.30 -3.50 11.07
N LEU A 153 -16.01 -4.62 10.94
CA LEU A 153 -17.45 -4.71 11.25
C LEU A 153 -17.76 -5.11 12.70
N SER A 154 -16.77 -5.62 13.46
CA SER A 154 -17.01 -6.15 14.80
C SER A 154 -16.37 -5.28 15.90
N PRO A 155 -17.18 -4.51 16.66
CA PRO A 155 -16.68 -3.70 17.77
C PRO A 155 -15.97 -4.53 18.85
N SER A 156 -16.43 -5.75 19.13
CA SER A 156 -15.81 -6.62 20.14
C SER A 156 -14.39 -7.06 19.76
N ILE A 157 -14.12 -7.29 18.47
CA ILE A 157 -12.76 -7.57 17.98
C ILE A 157 -11.88 -6.32 18.10
N GLN A 158 -12.44 -5.14 17.84
CA GLN A 158 -11.73 -3.86 17.97
C GLN A 158 -11.32 -3.60 19.41
N GLU A 159 -12.25 -3.74 20.36
CA GLU A 159 -11.98 -3.59 21.79
C GLU A 159 -10.93 -4.62 22.28
N GLY A 160 -11.06 -5.89 21.86
CA GLY A 160 -10.09 -6.93 22.19
C GLY A 160 -8.67 -6.62 21.70
N LEU A 161 -8.53 -6.13 20.47
CA LEU A 161 -7.22 -5.74 19.91
C LEU A 161 -6.69 -4.44 20.50
N GLN A 162 -7.56 -3.50 20.84
CA GLN A 162 -7.17 -2.28 21.55
C GLN A 162 -6.59 -2.62 22.92
N LEU A 163 -7.18 -3.57 23.66
CA LEU A 163 -6.68 -4.04 24.95
C LEU A 163 -5.40 -4.87 24.82
N ALA A 164 -5.32 -5.76 23.84
CA ALA A 164 -4.19 -6.69 23.71
C ALA A 164 -2.91 -6.01 23.20
N ILE A 165 -3.01 -5.10 22.24
CA ILE A 165 -1.86 -4.52 21.53
C ILE A 165 -1.93 -2.99 21.40
N GLY A 166 -2.90 -2.32 22.02
CA GLY A 166 -3.03 -0.86 21.96
C GLY A 166 -3.49 -0.31 20.61
N LEU A 167 -4.12 -1.14 19.77
CA LEU A 167 -4.53 -0.75 18.42
C LEU A 167 -5.67 0.27 18.46
N LYS A 168 -5.44 1.47 17.92
CA LYS A 168 -6.47 2.52 17.84
C LYS A 168 -7.41 2.23 16.68
N ALA A 169 -8.67 1.95 16.99
CA ALA A 169 -9.71 1.76 16.00
C ALA A 169 -9.97 3.07 15.21
N PRO A 170 -10.25 2.96 13.90
CA PRO A 170 -10.57 4.14 13.11
C PRO A 170 -11.97 4.63 13.46
N TYR A 171 -12.16 5.94 13.43
CA TYR A 171 -13.48 6.54 13.53
C TYR A 171 -13.59 7.71 12.56
N ALA A 172 -14.82 7.99 12.16
CA ALA A 172 -15.14 9.09 11.29
C ALA A 172 -16.04 10.10 12.00
N LYS A 173 -15.94 11.37 11.60
CA LYS A 173 -16.79 12.44 12.11
C LYS A 173 -17.50 13.07 10.93
N ASP A 174 -18.82 13.21 11.05
CA ASP A 174 -19.56 14.12 10.19
C ASP A 174 -19.41 15.53 10.77
N VAL A 175 -18.83 16.44 9.98
CA VAL A 175 -18.52 17.80 10.40
C VAL A 175 -19.35 18.71 9.52
N VAL A 176 -20.22 19.49 10.16
CA VAL A 176 -21.07 20.46 9.50
C VAL A 176 -20.86 21.81 10.20
N SER A 177 -20.39 22.80 9.45
CA SER A 177 -20.14 24.17 9.95
C SER A 177 -19.15 24.21 11.12
N GLY A 178 -18.07 23.44 11.02
CA GLY A 178 -17.01 23.36 12.02
C GLY A 178 -17.38 22.68 13.35
N GLN A 179 -18.61 22.17 13.49
CA GLN A 179 -19.03 21.38 14.65
C GLN A 179 -19.16 19.90 14.29
N VAL A 180 -18.70 19.03 15.19
CA VAL A 180 -18.83 17.58 15.05
C VAL A 180 -20.28 17.21 15.37
N GLN A 181 -21.01 16.73 14.37
CA GLN A 181 -22.44 16.45 14.49
C GLN A 181 -22.70 14.97 14.84
N GLU A 182 -21.97 14.05 14.22
CA GLU A 182 -22.07 12.60 14.47
C GLU A 182 -20.65 12.00 14.51
N VAL A 183 -20.36 11.19 15.54
CA VAL A 183 -19.15 10.36 15.59
C VAL A 183 -19.53 8.95 15.17
N LEU A 184 -18.97 8.51 14.05
CA LEU A 184 -19.20 7.19 13.46
C LEU A 184 -18.06 6.26 13.87
N GLY A 185 -18.40 5.16 14.55
CA GLY A 185 -17.48 4.05 14.77
C GLY A 185 -17.10 3.37 13.45
N ALA A 186 -16.04 2.55 13.48
CA ALA A 186 -15.58 1.83 12.29
C ALA A 186 -16.68 0.98 11.62
N ASN A 187 -17.50 0.30 12.42
CA ASN A 187 -18.62 -0.53 11.96
C ASN A 187 -19.71 0.30 11.26
N ASP A 188 -20.05 1.46 11.81
CA ASP A 188 -21.10 2.33 11.26
C ASP A 188 -20.61 3.09 10.03
N TYR A 189 -19.33 3.49 10.03
CA TYR A 189 -18.69 4.08 8.86
C TYR A 189 -18.67 3.11 7.68
N ILE A 190 -18.27 1.86 7.91
CA ILE A 190 -18.03 0.88 6.83
C ILE A 190 -19.32 0.31 6.28
N SER A 191 -20.38 0.28 7.09
CA SER A 191 -21.72 -0.12 6.64
C SER A 191 -22.42 0.92 5.76
N ARG A 192 -21.91 2.15 5.68
CA ARG A 192 -22.45 3.25 4.86
C ARG A 192 -21.69 3.36 3.54
N VAL A 193 -22.38 3.16 2.42
CA VAL A 193 -21.82 3.36 1.07
C VAL A 193 -22.16 4.75 0.57
N TYR A 194 -21.11 5.52 0.30
CA TYR A 194 -21.18 6.84 -0.29
C TYR A 194 -20.97 6.75 -1.81
N VAL A 195 -21.82 7.44 -2.56
CA VAL A 195 -21.69 7.58 -4.01
C VAL A 195 -21.26 9.01 -4.29
N PRO A 196 -20.26 9.25 -5.17
CA PRO A 196 -19.89 10.60 -5.57
C PRO A 196 -21.11 11.45 -5.95
N PHE A 197 -21.06 12.74 -5.64
CA PHE A 197 -22.15 13.72 -5.85
C PHE A 197 -23.36 13.60 -4.92
N PHE A 198 -23.49 12.52 -4.13
CA PHE A 198 -24.49 12.40 -3.08
C PHE A 198 -23.88 12.70 -1.70
N LYS A 199 -24.46 13.64 -0.97
CA LYS A 199 -23.97 14.06 0.35
C LYS A 199 -24.33 13.09 1.49
N HIS A 200 -25.31 12.23 1.26
CA HIS A 200 -25.77 11.25 2.24
C HIS A 200 -25.45 9.82 1.75
N PRO A 201 -25.27 8.85 2.66
CA PRO A 201 -25.05 7.48 2.27
C PRO A 201 -26.25 6.97 1.48
N VAL A 202 -25.98 6.40 0.31
CA VAL A 202 -27.02 5.89 -0.60
C VAL A 202 -27.50 4.52 -0.11
N LEU A 203 -26.59 3.72 0.43
CA LEU A 203 -26.89 2.41 1.00
C LEU A 203 -26.31 2.34 2.41
N VAL A 204 -27.12 1.85 3.36
CA VAL A 204 -26.69 1.55 4.72
C VAL A 204 -27.00 0.08 4.97
N PHE A 205 -25.95 -0.72 5.15
CA PHE A 205 -26.06 -2.17 5.34
C PHE A 205 -26.19 -2.50 6.83
N SER A 206 -27.17 -3.31 7.18
CA SER A 206 -27.38 -3.81 8.55
C SER A 206 -27.85 -5.27 8.55
N GLY A 207 -27.62 -5.96 9.67
CA GLY A 207 -27.98 -7.37 9.85
C GLY A 207 -27.43 -8.26 8.73
N TRP A 208 -28.30 -9.06 8.12
CA TRP A 208 -27.94 -10.01 7.05
C TRP A 208 -27.39 -9.34 5.78
N SER A 209 -27.76 -8.08 5.51
CA SER A 209 -27.28 -7.36 4.32
C SER A 209 -25.78 -7.04 4.38
N LEU A 210 -25.15 -7.12 5.56
CA LEU A 210 -23.70 -7.03 5.71
C LEU A 210 -22.95 -8.12 4.92
N LEU A 211 -23.56 -9.28 4.69
CA LEU A 211 -22.95 -10.34 3.86
C LEU A 211 -22.75 -9.88 2.42
N VAL A 212 -23.67 -9.06 1.89
CA VAL A 212 -23.56 -8.48 0.56
C VAL A 212 -22.40 -7.47 0.51
N LEU A 213 -22.27 -6.65 1.55
CA LEU A 213 -21.16 -5.70 1.68
C LEU A 213 -19.79 -6.42 1.76
N VAL A 214 -19.69 -7.50 2.54
CA VAL A 214 -18.47 -8.31 2.62
C VAL A 214 -18.14 -8.93 1.26
N ALA A 215 -19.13 -9.48 0.56
CA ALA A 215 -18.95 -10.00 -0.80
C ALA A 215 -18.45 -8.91 -1.77
N PHE A 216 -18.96 -7.69 -1.63
CA PHE A 216 -18.49 -6.54 -2.40
C PHE A 216 -17.03 -6.18 -2.08
N PHE A 217 -16.62 -6.14 -0.80
CA PHE A 217 -15.22 -5.92 -0.43
C PHE A 217 -14.30 -7.02 -0.97
N LEU A 218 -14.70 -8.29 -0.90
CA LEU A 218 -13.95 -9.39 -1.47
C LEU A 218 -13.77 -9.22 -2.98
N PHE A 219 -14.82 -8.80 -3.69
CA PHE A 219 -14.75 -8.51 -5.11
C PHE A 219 -13.81 -7.35 -5.41
N VAL A 220 -13.89 -6.23 -4.67
CA VAL A 220 -13.02 -5.06 -4.88
C VAL A 220 -11.55 -5.40 -4.64
N VAL A 221 -11.23 -6.10 -3.54
CA VAL A 221 -9.84 -6.44 -3.19
C VAL A 221 -9.24 -7.41 -4.21
N THR A 222 -9.94 -8.50 -4.52
CA THR A 222 -9.44 -9.50 -5.48
C THR A 222 -9.45 -8.95 -6.91
N GLY A 223 -10.50 -8.23 -7.31
CA GLY A 223 -10.60 -7.57 -8.61
C GLY A 223 -9.46 -6.59 -8.84
N SER A 224 -9.17 -5.72 -7.87
CA SER A 224 -8.07 -4.74 -7.98
C SER A 224 -6.71 -5.42 -8.10
N SER A 225 -6.44 -6.45 -7.29
CA SER A 225 -5.16 -7.18 -7.36
C SER A 225 -4.95 -7.87 -8.71
N ASN A 226 -5.99 -8.49 -9.27
CA ASN A 226 -5.90 -9.16 -10.57
C ASN A 226 -5.87 -8.14 -11.74
N ALA A 227 -6.55 -6.99 -11.61
CA ALA A 227 -6.51 -5.93 -12.62
C ALA A 227 -5.11 -5.32 -12.77
N VAL A 228 -4.40 -5.09 -11.66
CA VAL A 228 -3.01 -4.61 -11.69
C VAL A 228 -2.09 -5.64 -12.34
N ASN A 229 -2.24 -6.93 -12.00
CA ASN A 229 -1.45 -8.01 -12.61
C ASN A 229 -1.67 -8.08 -14.13
N LEU A 230 -2.91 -7.89 -14.61
CA LEU A 230 -3.22 -7.85 -16.04
C LEU A 230 -2.63 -6.63 -16.76
N THR A 231 -2.44 -5.52 -16.05
CA THR A 231 -1.91 -4.26 -16.60
C THR A 231 -0.37 -4.32 -16.75
N ASP A 232 0.31 -5.21 -16.03
CA ASP A 232 1.77 -5.39 -16.07
C ASP A 232 2.23 -6.20 -17.29
N GLY A 233 1.88 -5.70 -18.48
CA GLY A 233 2.21 -6.34 -19.77
C GLY A 233 3.14 -5.51 -20.67
N LEU A 234 3.46 -4.28 -20.29
CA LEU A 234 4.31 -3.36 -21.05
C LEU A 234 5.24 -2.57 -20.11
N ASP A 235 6.44 -2.26 -20.60
CA ASP A 235 7.47 -1.45 -19.93
C ASP A 235 6.87 -0.16 -19.35
N GLY A 236 6.92 0.00 -18.03
CA GLY A 236 6.47 1.18 -17.31
C GLY A 236 4.95 1.35 -17.18
N LEU A 237 4.12 0.50 -17.78
CA LEU A 237 2.67 0.70 -17.82
C LEU A 237 2.02 0.56 -16.44
N ALA A 238 2.23 -0.57 -15.77
CA ALA A 238 1.65 -0.81 -14.44
C ALA A 238 2.17 0.19 -13.40
N ALA A 239 3.49 0.41 -13.36
CA ALA A 239 4.10 1.37 -12.44
C ALA A 239 3.61 2.81 -12.66
N GLY A 240 3.49 3.24 -13.93
CA GLY A 240 2.93 4.56 -14.27
C GLY A 240 1.47 4.73 -13.84
N CYS A 241 0.62 3.73 -14.10
CA CYS A 241 -0.77 3.73 -13.65
C CYS A 241 -0.86 3.77 -12.11
N LEU A 242 -0.03 2.99 -11.41
CA LEU A 242 0.01 2.97 -9.95
C LEU A 242 0.40 4.33 -9.36
N ILE A 243 1.36 5.04 -9.96
CA ILE A 243 1.73 6.40 -9.52
C ILE A 243 0.53 7.34 -9.58
N MET A 244 -0.23 7.32 -10.68
CA MET A 244 -1.39 8.21 -10.86
C MET A 244 -2.53 7.88 -9.88
N VAL A 245 -2.86 6.58 -9.72
CA VAL A 245 -3.90 6.13 -8.80
C VAL A 245 -3.50 6.40 -7.35
N ALA A 246 -2.29 6.04 -6.95
CA ALA A 246 -1.80 6.23 -5.60
C ALA A 246 -1.69 7.72 -5.24
N GLY A 247 -1.19 8.57 -6.15
CA GLY A 247 -1.14 10.01 -5.96
C GLY A 247 -2.53 10.62 -5.75
N THR A 248 -3.51 10.20 -6.56
CA THR A 248 -4.89 10.67 -6.43
C THR A 248 -5.50 10.26 -5.08
N LEU A 249 -5.37 8.97 -4.72
CA LEU A 249 -5.89 8.46 -3.45
C LEU A 249 -5.15 9.07 -2.24
N ALA A 250 -3.85 9.40 -2.36
CA ALA A 250 -3.09 10.06 -1.31
C ALA A 250 -3.65 11.45 -1.03
N CYS A 251 -4.02 12.20 -2.07
CA CYS A 251 -4.68 13.49 -1.93
C CYS A 251 -6.03 13.36 -1.20
N PHE A 252 -6.88 12.40 -1.58
CA PHE A 252 -8.15 12.18 -0.90
C PHE A 252 -7.97 11.81 0.57
N ALA A 253 -7.06 10.88 0.87
CA ALA A 253 -6.75 10.47 2.23
C ALA A 253 -6.20 11.63 3.08
N PHE A 254 -5.34 12.49 2.52
CA PHE A 254 -4.81 13.66 3.21
C PHE A 254 -5.90 14.69 3.52
N VAL A 255 -6.76 14.96 2.54
CA VAL A 255 -7.83 15.96 2.67
C VAL A 255 -8.93 15.49 3.64
N SER A 256 -9.29 14.21 3.64
CA SER A 256 -10.21 13.61 4.61
C SER A 256 -9.68 13.65 6.05
N ASN A 257 -8.37 13.78 6.25
CA ASN A 257 -7.74 13.92 7.56
C ASN A 257 -7.70 15.37 8.08
N HIS A 258 -8.31 16.33 7.39
CA HIS A 258 -8.32 17.73 7.80
C HIS A 258 -9.74 18.26 8.00
N VAL A 259 -10.12 18.51 9.26
CA VAL A 259 -11.49 18.91 9.65
C VAL A 259 -12.02 20.07 8.82
N GLY A 260 -11.23 21.14 8.63
CA GLY A 260 -11.68 22.31 7.88
C GLY A 260 -11.88 22.07 6.38
N ILE A 261 -11.06 21.21 5.76
CA ILE A 261 -11.19 20.91 4.32
C ILE A 261 -12.31 19.88 4.13
N ALA A 262 -12.44 18.92 5.05
CA ALA A 262 -13.52 17.93 5.03
C ALA A 262 -14.90 18.61 5.12
N ASP A 263 -15.08 19.56 6.03
CA ASP A 263 -16.29 20.38 6.15
C ASP A 263 -16.54 21.22 4.89
N TYR A 264 -15.51 21.91 4.39
CA TYR A 264 -15.61 22.74 3.17
C TYR A 264 -16.02 21.93 1.93
N LEU A 265 -15.44 20.74 1.75
CA LEU A 265 -15.75 19.85 0.62
C LEU A 265 -16.99 18.99 0.84
N HIS A 266 -17.61 19.06 2.03
CA HIS A 266 -18.68 18.17 2.46
C HIS A 266 -18.33 16.69 2.26
N ILE A 267 -17.13 16.32 2.68
CA ILE A 267 -16.69 14.92 2.73
C ILE A 267 -16.52 14.50 4.19
N LEU A 268 -16.54 13.20 4.42
CA LEU A 268 -16.38 12.66 5.76
C LEU A 268 -14.95 12.92 6.28
N TYR A 269 -14.85 13.43 7.49
CA TYR A 269 -13.57 13.48 8.19
C TYR A 269 -13.26 12.09 8.75
N ILE A 270 -12.16 11.48 8.31
CA ILE A 270 -11.72 10.17 8.78
C ILE A 270 -10.44 10.37 9.57
N GLU A 271 -10.52 10.12 10.87
CA GLU A 271 -9.37 10.33 11.75
C GLU A 271 -8.29 9.28 11.47
N GLY A 272 -7.05 9.75 11.25
CA GLY A 272 -5.93 8.88 10.94
C GLY A 272 -5.87 8.45 9.47
N SER A 273 -6.78 8.93 8.61
CA SER A 273 -6.67 8.72 7.15
C SER A 273 -5.38 9.31 6.56
N GLY A 274 -4.72 10.23 7.28
CA GLY A 274 -3.38 10.71 6.96
C GLY A 274 -2.31 9.59 6.92
N GLU A 275 -2.47 8.51 7.69
CA GLU A 275 -1.58 7.33 7.58
C GLU A 275 -1.74 6.65 6.21
N ILE A 276 -2.96 6.56 5.68
CA ILE A 276 -3.22 6.04 4.34
C ILE A 276 -2.52 6.91 3.28
N ALA A 277 -2.55 8.23 3.47
CA ALA A 277 -1.86 9.17 2.58
C ALA A 277 -0.33 8.97 2.59
N ILE A 278 0.27 8.70 3.76
CA ILE A 278 1.71 8.39 3.89
C ILE A 278 2.05 7.08 3.17
N TYR A 279 1.24 6.04 3.34
CA TYR A 279 1.39 4.76 2.64
C TYR A 279 1.38 4.94 1.11
N LEU A 280 0.39 5.67 0.60
CA LEU A 280 0.24 5.91 -0.84
C LEU A 280 1.36 6.79 -1.39
N ALA A 281 1.84 7.79 -0.62
CA ALA A 281 3.01 8.58 -0.99
C ALA A 281 4.28 7.72 -1.05
N ALA A 282 4.48 6.79 -0.10
CA ALA A 282 5.58 5.83 -0.14
C ALA A 282 5.50 4.92 -1.37
N LEU A 283 4.29 4.46 -1.76
CA LEU A 283 4.08 3.70 -2.98
C LEU A 283 4.44 4.51 -4.23
N VAL A 284 4.02 5.77 -4.32
CA VAL A 284 4.39 6.69 -5.41
C VAL A 284 5.91 6.80 -5.54
N GLY A 285 6.61 7.06 -4.43
CA GLY A 285 8.07 7.16 -4.43
C GLY A 285 8.76 5.87 -4.89
N ALA A 286 8.32 4.71 -4.38
CA ALA A 286 8.87 3.41 -4.75
C ALA A 286 8.67 3.11 -6.24
N CYS A 287 7.47 3.37 -6.77
CA CYS A 287 7.13 3.18 -8.18
C CYS A 287 7.91 4.14 -9.09
N LEU A 288 8.09 5.41 -8.71
CA LEU A 288 8.92 6.37 -9.45
C LEU A 288 10.38 5.89 -9.54
N GLY A 289 10.93 5.39 -8.43
CA GLY A 289 12.29 4.85 -8.43
C GLY A 289 12.40 3.57 -9.24
N PHE A 290 11.37 2.73 -9.23
CA PHE A 290 11.32 1.51 -10.05
C PHE A 290 11.22 1.83 -11.54
N LEU A 291 10.45 2.86 -11.91
CA LEU A 291 10.28 3.31 -13.29
C LEU A 291 11.60 3.75 -13.92
N TRP A 292 12.57 4.19 -13.13
CA TRP A 292 13.94 4.47 -13.59
C TRP A 292 14.60 3.26 -14.27
N TYR A 293 14.25 2.05 -13.85
CA TYR A 293 14.77 0.79 -14.42
C TYR A 293 13.79 0.07 -15.33
N ASN A 294 12.49 0.31 -15.16
CA ASN A 294 11.43 -0.36 -15.90
C ASN A 294 10.92 0.46 -17.12
N GLY A 295 11.29 1.74 -17.24
CA GLY A 295 11.00 2.55 -18.42
C GLY A 295 11.64 1.98 -19.68
N HIS A 296 10.96 2.13 -20.83
CA HIS A 296 11.41 1.51 -22.08
C HIS A 296 12.80 2.04 -22.53
N PRO A 297 13.77 1.16 -22.85
CA PRO A 297 13.71 -0.30 -22.75
C PRO A 297 13.94 -0.83 -21.32
N ALA A 298 13.04 -1.69 -20.83
CA ALA A 298 13.09 -2.17 -19.44
C ALA A 298 14.30 -3.05 -19.11
N GLN A 299 14.94 -2.76 -17.96
CA GLN A 299 16.03 -3.55 -17.36
C GLN A 299 15.53 -4.61 -16.37
N VAL A 300 14.28 -4.47 -15.89
CA VAL A 300 13.62 -5.41 -14.99
C VAL A 300 12.10 -5.32 -15.17
N PHE A 301 11.39 -6.44 -15.16
CA PHE A 301 9.92 -6.50 -15.13
C PHE A 301 9.38 -6.58 -13.72
N MET A 302 8.19 -6.02 -13.46
CA MET A 302 7.63 -5.90 -12.12
C MET A 302 7.31 -7.29 -11.55
N GLY A 303 6.36 -8.04 -12.12
CA GLY A 303 5.98 -9.35 -11.60
C GLY A 303 5.02 -9.29 -10.42
#